data_AF-A0A0Q6P7B2-F1
#
_entry.id   AF-A0A0Q6P7B2-F1
#
_cell.length_a   1.000
_cell.length_b   1.000
_cell.length_c   1.000
_cell.angle_alpha   90.00
_cell.angle_beta   90.00
_cell.angle_gamma   90.00
#
_symmetry.space_group_name_H-M   'P 1'
#
loop_
_entity.id
_entity.type
_entity.pdbx_description
1 polymer ?
#
loop_
_entity_poly.entity_id
_entity_poly.type
_entity_poly.pdbx_seq_one_letter_code
_entity_poly.pdbx_strand_id
1 'polypeptide(L)' 'MTALPRIGRPATQVLELQGITTLKVVAERSERELLALHGVGPKAILILRTELEARGLQFAGSDR' A
#
# COMPACT_ATOMS: atom_id res chain seq x y z
N MET A 1 -4.29 14.16 5.35
CA MET A 1 -4.59 13.02 4.45
C MET A 1 -3.35 12.81 3.59
N THR A 2 -2.53 11.80 3.87
CA THR A 2 -1.27 11.67 3.12
C THR A 2 -1.46 10.87 1.83
N ALA A 3 -1.10 11.50 0.72
CA ALA A 3 -1.15 10.90 -0.61
C ALA A 3 -0.25 9.66 -0.73
N LEU A 4 -0.56 8.80 -1.69
CA LEU A 4 0.23 7.63 -2.01
C LEU A 4 1.62 8.00 -2.56
N PRO A 5 2.66 7.21 -2.23
CA PRO A 5 3.98 7.36 -2.81
C PRO A 5 3.99 6.92 -4.27
N ARG A 6 5.03 7.27 -5.02
CA ARG A 6 5.17 6.87 -6.44
C ARG A 6 5.50 5.38 -6.55
N ILE A 7 4.48 4.54 -6.64
CA ILE A 7 4.59 3.06 -6.70
C ILE A 7 4.48 2.46 -8.10
N GLY A 8 4.58 3.32 -9.12
CA GLY A 8 4.42 2.94 -10.52
C GLY A 8 2.97 3.03 -10.97
N ARG A 9 2.76 3.33 -12.25
CA ARG A 9 1.42 3.56 -12.84
C ARG A 9 0.43 2.39 -12.62
N PRO A 10 0.78 1.11 -12.80
CA PRO A 10 -0.19 0.02 -12.63
C PRO A 10 -0.61 -0.16 -11.17
N ALA A 11 0.33 -0.13 -10.22
CA ALA A 11 0.01 -0.23 -8.80
C ALA A 11 -0.85 0.93 -8.32
N THR A 12 -0.53 2.16 -8.77
CA THR A 12 -1.31 3.35 -8.40
C THR A 12 -2.76 3.24 -8.90
N GLN A 13 -2.96 2.88 -10.18
CA GLN A 13 -4.31 2.68 -10.73
C GLN A 13 -5.12 1.65 -9.96
N VAL A 14 -4.51 0.49 -9.67
CA VAL A 14 -5.22 -0.61 -9.01
C VAL A 14 -5.61 -0.22 -7.58
N LEU A 15 -4.74 0.49 -6.87
CA LEU A 15 -5.05 1.03 -5.55
C LEU A 15 -6.17 2.06 -5.60
N GLU A 16 -6.12 3.01 -6.55
CA GLU A 16 -7.18 3.99 -6.76
C GLU A 16 -8.53 3.33 -7.10
N LEU A 17 -8.54 2.30 -7.96
CA LEU A 17 -9.72 1.52 -8.29
C LEU A 17 -10.32 0.78 -7.09
N GLN A 18 -9.48 0.39 -6.12
CA GLN A 18 -9.91 -0.18 -4.85
C GLN A 18 -10.30 0.88 -3.79
N GLY A 19 -10.27 2.17 -4.14
CA GLY A 19 -10.52 3.27 -3.21
C GLY A 19 -9.36 3.54 -2.25
N ILE A 20 -8.21 2.91 -2.47
CA ILE A 20 -6.99 3.08 -1.68
C ILE A 20 -6.23 4.29 -2.26
N THR A 21 -6.55 5.48 -1.77
CA THR A 21 -5.96 6.74 -2.26
C THR A 21 -4.97 7.37 -1.29
N THR A 22 -4.83 6.80 -0.09
CA THR A 22 -3.96 7.34 0.97
C THR A 22 -3.22 6.24 1.70
N LEU A 23 -2.06 6.57 2.26
CA LEU A 23 -1.26 5.63 3.07
C LEU A 23 -1.99 5.13 4.31
N LYS A 24 -2.97 5.88 4.83
CA LYS A 24 -3.80 5.43 5.96
C LYS A 24 -4.69 4.25 5.55
N VAL A 25 -5.34 4.34 4.39
CA VAL A 25 -6.16 3.24 3.85
C VAL A 25 -5.28 2.03 3.50
N VAL A 26 -4.04 2.26 3.04
CA VAL A 26 -3.07 1.18 2.85
C VAL A 26 -2.75 0.48 4.17
N ALA A 27 -2.55 1.23 5.27
CA ALA A 27 -2.29 0.66 6.59
C ALA A 27 -3.45 -0.19 7.12
N GLU A 28 -4.69 0.14 6.72
CA GLU A 28 -5.88 -0.65 7.04
C GLU A 28 -5.97 -1.97 6.26
N ARG A 29 -5.09 -2.18 5.25
CA ARG A 29 -5.03 -3.39 4.43
C ARG A 29 -3.79 -4.21 4.75
N SER A 30 -3.90 -5.52 4.52
CA SER A 30 -2.77 -6.44 4.68
C SER A 30 -1.86 -6.44 3.46
N GLU A 31 -0.57 -6.66 3.69
CA GLU A 31 0.42 -6.81 2.61
C GLU A 31 0.00 -7.88 1.59
N ARG A 32 -0.57 -8.99 2.07
CA ARG A 32 -1.07 -10.10 1.24
C ARG A 32 -2.26 -9.69 0.37
N GLU A 33 -3.19 -8.89 0.89
CA GLU A 33 -4.32 -8.39 0.11
C GLU A 33 -3.83 -7.48 -1.01
N LEU A 34 -2.90 -6.57 -0.67
CA LEU A 34 -2.31 -5.66 -1.65
C LEU A 34 -1.52 -6.42 -2.71
N LEU A 35 -0.75 -7.46 -2.34
CA LEU A 35 -0.05 -8.35 -3.28
C LEU A 35 -0.98 -9.18 -4.16
N ALA A 36 -2.19 -9.49 -3.69
CA ALA A 36 -3.19 -10.20 -4.47
C ALA A 36 -3.81 -9.33 -5.58
N LEU A 37 -3.68 -8.00 -5.49
CA LEU A 37 -4.18 -7.08 -6.49
C LEU A 37 -3.32 -7.14 -7.78
N HIS A 38 -3.96 -7.52 -8.88
CA HIS A 38 -3.29 -7.63 -10.19
C HIS A 38 -2.74 -6.27 -10.63
N GLY A 39 -1.40 -6.12 -10.60
CA GLY A 39 -0.70 -4.87 -10.93
C GLY A 39 0.04 -4.23 -9.75
N VAL A 40 -0.17 -4.71 -8.53
CA VAL A 40 0.62 -4.35 -7.34
C VAL A 40 1.76 -5.36 -7.19
N GLY A 41 2.95 -4.97 -7.64
CA GLY A 41 4.14 -5.82 -7.53
C GLY A 41 4.83 -5.71 -6.16
N PRO A 42 5.78 -6.63 -5.86
CA PRO A 42 6.58 -6.59 -4.63
C PRO A 42 7.32 -5.27 -4.44
N LYS A 43 7.71 -4.59 -5.53
CA LYS A 43 8.32 -3.26 -5.47
C LYS A 43 7.37 -2.19 -4.92
N ALA A 44 6.09 -2.22 -5.29
CA ALA A 44 5.10 -1.27 -4.79
C ALA A 44 4.91 -1.48 -3.27
N ILE A 45 4.85 -2.73 -2.84
CA ILE A 45 4.74 -3.11 -1.43
C ILE A 45 5.95 -2.64 -0.62
N LEU A 46 7.17 -2.82 -1.11
CA LEU A 46 8.39 -2.36 -0.43
C LEU A 46 8.36 -0.84 -0.19
N ILE A 47 7.94 -0.07 -1.19
CA ILE A 47 7.81 1.39 -1.07
C ILE A 47 6.71 1.76 -0.08
N LEU A 48 5.53 1.12 -0.19
CA LEU A 48 4.43 1.35 0.76
C LEU A 48 4.86 1.02 2.20
N ARG A 49 5.55 -0.09 2.41
CA ARG A 49 6.09 -0.50 3.70
C ARG A 49 7.04 0.56 4.25
N THR A 50 8.02 0.99 3.46
CA THR A 50 9.00 2.01 3.86
C THR A 50 8.30 3.31 4.28
N GLU A 51 7.30 3.74 3.53
CA GLU A 51 6.54 4.97 3.81
C GLU A 51 5.60 4.86 5.01
N LEU A 52 5.08 3.65 5.27
CA LEU A 52 4.33 3.35 6.48
C LEU A 52 5.25 3.36 7.70
N GLU A 53 6.37 2.64 7.65
CA GLU A 53 7.34 2.55 8.74
C GLU A 53 7.95 3.92 9.08
N ALA A 54 8.27 4.73 8.07
CA ALA A 54 8.74 6.11 8.25
C ALA A 54 7.74 6.99 9.03
N ARG A 55 6.48 6.55 9.15
CA ARG A 55 5.41 7.21 9.90
C ARG A 55 4.97 6.46 11.15
N GLY A 56 5.65 5.37 11.50
CA GLY A 56 5.22 4.50 12.60
C GLY A 56 3.90 3.77 12.32
N LEU A 57 3.56 3.57 11.05
CA LEU A 57 2.42 2.77 10.60
C LEU A 57 2.92 1.42 10.07
N GLN A 58 2.00 0.46 9.99
CA GLN A 58 2.26 -0.88 9.47
C GLN A 58 1.03 -1.40 8.73
N PHE A 59 1.20 -2.40 7.86
CA PHE A 59 0.07 -3.07 7.22
C PHE A 59 -0.77 -3.81 8.25
N ALA A 60 -2.08 -3.89 8.02
CA ALA A 60 -2.98 -4.66 8.85
C ALA A 60 -2.55 -6.15 8.86
N GLY A 61 -2.43 -6.75 10.03
CA GLY A 61 -2.03 -8.15 10.16
C GLY A 61 -0.53 -8.44 9.99
N SER A 62 0.33 -7.42 9.97
CA SER A 62 1.78 -7.61 10.18
C SER A 62 2.14 -7.89 11.65
N ASP A 63 1.17 -7.74 12.56
CA ASP A 63 1.20 -8.16 13.95
C ASP A 63 0.49 -9.51 14.09
N ARG A 64 1.18 -10.60 13.74
CA ARG A 64 0.90 -11.96 14.27
C ARG A 64 1.99 -12.97 13.94
#